data_AF-B9XRQ9-F1
#
_entry.id   AF-B9XRQ9-F1
#
_cell.length_a   1.000
_cell.length_b   1.000
_cell.length_c   1.000
_cell.angle_alpha   90.00
_cell.angle_beta   90.00
_cell.angle_gamma   90.00
#
_symmetry.space_group_name_H-M   'P 1'
#
loop_
_entity.id
_entity.type
_entity.pdbx_description
1 polymer ?
#
loop_
_entity_poly.entity_id
_entity_poly.type
_entity_poly.pdbx_seq_one_letter_code
_entity_poly.pdbx_strand_id
1 'polypeptide(L)'
;MKHKFALLAILLAASVLPSLCRAQTYSIDWFSIDGGGGTSTGGVYSVSGTIGQPDAGHMSGGNYTIDGGFWGIIAAVQTPGAPFLTITPAGLNVIISWPVSSTTFTLQQDADLNTPNAWSTTGSSVTVTNGSNYVTVPATVGNKFFRLKYP
;
A
#
# COMPACT_ATOMS: atom_id res chain seq x y z
N MET A 1 59.68 48.93 9.99
CA MET A 1 58.54 49.06 10.94
C MET A 1 57.18 49.09 10.24
N LYS A 2 56.98 49.90 9.20
CA LYS A 2 55.66 50.06 8.52
C LYS A 2 55.01 48.75 8.01
N HIS A 3 55.78 47.81 7.44
CA HIS A 3 55.23 46.53 6.95
C HIS A 3 54.79 45.56 8.06
N LYS A 4 55.39 45.63 9.27
CA LYS A 4 55.03 44.76 10.39
C LYS A 4 53.66 45.14 10.99
N PHE A 5 53.33 46.43 10.98
CA PHE A 5 52.02 46.94 11.41
C PHE A 5 50.90 46.58 10.42
N ALA A 6 51.19 46.63 9.11
CA ALA A 6 50.23 46.21 8.09
C ALA A 6 49.93 44.70 8.19
N LEU A 7 50.96 43.87 8.41
CA LEU A 7 50.77 42.43 8.57
C LEU A 7 49.94 42.09 9.83
N LEU A 8 50.19 42.79 10.94
CA LEU A 8 49.42 42.62 12.17
C LEU A 8 47.96 43.06 12.01
N ALA A 9 47.71 44.16 11.30
CA ALA A 9 46.35 44.63 11.01
C ALA A 9 45.56 43.64 10.13
N ILE A 10 46.22 43.03 9.13
CA ILE A 10 45.62 42.00 8.27
C ILE A 10 45.32 40.74 9.07
N LEU A 11 46.24 40.30 9.94
CA LEU A 11 46.02 39.13 10.81
C LEU A 11 44.88 39.35 11.81
N LEU A 12 44.76 40.57 12.35
CA LEU A 12 43.67 40.94 13.25
C LEU A 12 42.32 41.04 12.52
N ALA A 13 42.31 41.52 11.27
CA ALA A 13 41.11 41.52 10.45
C ALA A 13 40.68 40.09 10.05
N ALA A 14 41.66 39.25 9.69
CA ALA A 14 41.46 37.84 9.35
C ALA A 14 40.93 37.00 10.51
N SER A 15 41.26 37.33 11.76
CA SER A 15 40.77 36.59 12.93
C SER A 15 39.34 36.95 13.35
N VAL A 16 38.78 38.07 12.86
CA VAL A 16 37.40 38.51 13.13
C VAL A 16 36.42 38.08 12.02
N LEU A 17 36.91 37.67 10.86
CA LEU A 17 36.11 37.14 9.75
C LEU A 17 35.33 35.84 10.08
N PRO A 18 35.85 34.86 10.86
CA PRO A 18 35.12 33.64 11.22
C PRO A 18 33.96 33.88 12.20
N SER A 19 34.02 34.92 13.04
CA SER A 19 32.94 35.26 13.96
C SER A 19 31.73 35.94 13.29
N LEU A 20 31.84 36.27 12.00
CA LEU A 20 30.73 36.69 11.14
C LEU A 20 30.05 35.50 10.43
N CYS A 21 30.60 34.29 10.56
CA CYS A 21 29.95 33.06 10.10
C CYS A 21 28.78 32.72 11.03
N ARG A 22 27.57 33.11 10.65
CA ARG A 22 26.35 32.62 11.30
C ARG A 22 26.07 31.22 10.76
N ALA A 23 26.29 30.18 11.57
CA ALA A 23 25.67 28.89 11.30
C ALA A 23 24.15 29.11 11.29
N GLN A 24 23.52 28.66 10.22
CA GLN A 24 22.07 28.74 10.04
C GLN A 24 21.39 27.74 10.98
N THR A 25 20.65 28.24 11.95
CA THR A 25 19.77 27.43 12.81
C THR A 25 18.51 27.12 12.02
N TYR A 26 18.56 26.10 11.20
CA TYR A 26 17.36 25.54 10.59
C TYR A 26 16.83 24.45 11.51
N SER A 27 15.64 24.67 12.05
CA SER A 27 14.83 23.63 12.66
C SER A 27 13.62 23.37 11.77
N ILE A 28 13.30 22.10 11.56
CA ILE A 28 12.01 21.70 11.03
C ILE A 28 11.15 21.42 12.25
N ASP A 29 10.45 22.44 12.71
CA ASP A 29 9.65 22.35 13.95
C ASP A 29 8.37 21.53 13.75
N TRP A 30 7.99 21.29 12.49
CA TRP A 30 6.84 20.49 12.13
C TRP A 30 7.11 19.65 10.88
N PHE A 31 6.87 18.35 10.99
CA PHE A 31 6.96 17.38 9.92
C PHE A 31 5.82 16.37 10.08
N SER A 32 5.38 15.77 8.99
CA SER A 32 4.52 14.58 9.01
C SER A 32 5.29 13.41 8.39
N ILE A 33 5.08 12.20 8.92
CA ILE A 33 5.58 10.96 8.33
C ILE A 33 4.42 10.37 7.56
N ASP A 34 4.43 10.56 6.24
CA ASP A 34 3.29 10.27 5.37
C ASP A 34 3.30 8.85 4.80
N GLY A 35 4.00 7.94 5.49
CA GLY A 35 4.11 6.54 5.09
C GLY A 35 4.61 5.66 6.23
N GLY A 36 3.93 4.55 6.45
CA GLY A 36 4.26 3.55 7.46
C GLY A 36 3.29 2.37 7.42
N GLY A 37 3.69 1.25 8.00
CA GLY A 37 2.89 0.03 8.03
C GLY A 37 3.76 -1.21 8.25
N GLY A 38 3.11 -2.35 8.43
CA GLY A 38 3.82 -3.61 8.65
C GLY A 38 2.90 -4.70 9.19
N THR A 39 3.44 -5.91 9.25
CA THR A 39 2.78 -7.07 9.85
C THR A 39 3.43 -7.38 11.19
N SER A 40 2.64 -7.32 12.26
CA SER A 40 3.02 -7.77 13.59
C SER A 40 2.47 -9.17 13.83
N THR A 41 3.32 -10.09 14.28
CA THR A 41 2.93 -11.48 14.57
C THR A 41 3.16 -11.83 16.03
N GLY A 42 2.27 -12.62 16.62
CA GLY A 42 2.40 -13.16 17.97
C GLY A 42 1.64 -14.48 18.12
N GLY A 43 2.38 -15.59 18.19
CA GLY A 43 1.78 -16.93 18.17
C GLY A 43 1.02 -17.18 16.85
N VAL A 44 -0.26 -17.55 16.95
CA VAL A 44 -1.14 -17.78 15.78
C VAL A 44 -1.79 -16.50 15.24
N TYR A 45 -1.53 -15.34 15.84
CA TYR A 45 -2.14 -14.08 15.44
C TYR A 45 -1.20 -13.26 14.58
N SER A 46 -1.78 -12.62 13.56
CA SER A 46 -1.12 -11.69 12.67
C SER A 46 -2.00 -10.45 12.51
N VAL A 47 -1.40 -9.27 12.66
CA VAL A 47 -2.05 -7.97 12.47
C VAL A 47 -1.23 -7.21 11.45
N SER A 48 -1.83 -6.87 10.31
CA SER A 48 -1.20 -6.02 9.32
C SER A 48 -1.94 -4.69 9.25
N GLY A 49 -1.19 -3.60 9.21
CA GLY A 49 -1.76 -2.26 9.11
C GLY A 49 -0.84 -1.29 8.38
N THR A 50 -1.40 -0.16 8.00
CA THR A 50 -0.69 0.98 7.40
C THR A 50 -1.07 2.24 8.16
N ILE A 51 -0.13 3.18 8.30
CA ILE A 51 -0.38 4.51 8.86
C ILE A 51 -0.56 5.45 7.68
N GLY A 52 -1.75 6.02 7.51
CA GLY A 52 -2.04 7.03 6.48
C GLY A 52 -2.70 8.27 7.09
N GLN A 53 -2.39 9.45 6.56
CA GLN A 53 -3.10 10.68 6.93
C GLN A 53 -4.53 10.67 6.36
N PRO A 54 -5.54 11.13 7.14
CA PRO A 54 -6.90 11.37 6.62
C PRO A 54 -6.96 12.54 5.62
N ASP A 55 -5.91 13.37 5.54
CA ASP A 55 -5.78 14.52 4.63
C ASP A 55 -5.43 14.13 3.19
N ALA A 56 -5.15 12.85 2.95
CA ALA A 56 -4.91 12.32 1.61
C ALA A 56 -6.25 12.27 0.84
N GLY A 57 -6.48 13.29 0.00
CA GLY A 57 -7.65 13.40 -0.87
C GLY A 57 -7.31 13.98 -2.25
N HIS A 58 -8.34 14.20 -3.09
CA HIS A 58 -8.16 14.80 -4.41
C HIS A 58 -7.79 16.28 -4.29
N MET A 59 -6.56 16.63 -4.68
CA MET A 59 -6.07 17.99 -4.76
C MET A 59 -5.96 18.42 -6.23
N SER A 60 -6.37 19.65 -6.54
CA SER A 60 -6.25 20.21 -7.89
C SER A 60 -5.66 21.62 -7.86
N GLY A 61 -4.88 21.96 -8.89
CA GLY A 61 -4.27 23.28 -9.07
C GLY A 61 -3.74 23.49 -10.49
N GLY A 62 -4.29 24.48 -11.20
CA GLY A 62 -3.97 24.70 -12.61
C GLY A 62 -4.40 23.52 -13.48
N ASN A 63 -3.49 23.03 -14.33
CA ASN A 63 -3.73 21.85 -15.18
C ASN A 63 -3.37 20.51 -14.51
N TYR A 64 -3.07 20.51 -13.22
CA TYR A 64 -2.58 19.33 -12.53
C TYR A 64 -3.54 18.90 -11.42
N THR A 65 -3.67 17.60 -11.28
CA THR A 65 -4.41 16.94 -10.20
C THR A 65 -3.49 15.95 -9.52
N ILE A 66 -3.57 15.90 -8.19
CA ILE A 66 -2.87 14.94 -7.34
C ILE A 66 -3.93 14.25 -6.49
N ASP A 67 -4.14 12.97 -6.76
CA ASP A 67 -4.94 12.11 -5.91
C ASP A 67 -4.03 11.55 -4.81
N GLY A 68 -4.07 12.17 -3.64
CA GLY A 68 -3.57 11.57 -2.42
C GLY A 68 -4.65 10.68 -1.81
N GLY A 69 -4.28 9.55 -1.21
CA GLY A 69 -5.25 8.73 -0.50
C GLY A 69 -4.64 7.44 0.03
N PHE A 70 -5.42 6.75 0.87
CA PHE A 70 -5.24 5.32 1.09
C PHE A 70 -5.36 4.61 -0.26
N TRP A 71 -4.34 3.86 -0.69
CA TRP A 71 -4.58 2.81 -1.67
C TRP A 71 -5.58 1.88 -1.01
N GLY A 72 -6.82 1.93 -1.45
CA GLY A 72 -7.80 0.86 -1.31
C GLY A 72 -7.32 -0.39 -2.03
N ILE A 73 -6.10 -0.85 -1.74
CA ILE A 73 -5.82 -2.25 -1.71
C ILE A 73 -6.82 -2.77 -0.67
N ILE A 74 -7.93 -3.25 -1.20
CA ILE A 74 -8.60 -4.42 -0.64
C ILE A 74 -7.53 -5.52 -0.70
N ALA A 75 -6.53 -5.44 0.17
CA ALA A 75 -5.70 -6.56 0.49
C ALA A 75 -6.67 -7.43 1.26
N ALA A 76 -7.32 -8.34 0.53
CA ALA A 76 -7.73 -9.58 1.15
C ALA A 76 -6.48 -10.11 1.84
N VAL A 77 -6.37 -9.88 3.15
CA VAL A 77 -5.29 -10.40 3.97
C VAL A 77 -5.39 -11.91 3.79
N GLN A 78 -4.49 -12.46 2.99
CA GLN A 78 -4.45 -13.90 2.78
C GLN A 78 -4.16 -14.51 4.14
N THR A 79 -5.06 -15.38 4.59
CA THR A 79 -4.79 -16.18 5.79
C THR A 79 -3.45 -16.89 5.57
N PRO A 80 -2.51 -16.84 6.52
CA PRO A 80 -1.24 -17.55 6.37
C PRO A 80 -1.48 -19.03 6.00
N GLY A 81 -0.86 -19.49 4.91
CA GLY A 81 -1.06 -20.85 4.38
C GLY A 81 -2.28 -21.05 3.48
N ALA A 82 -3.12 -20.03 3.29
CA ALA A 82 -4.18 -20.09 2.27
C ALA A 82 -3.59 -19.92 0.86
N PRO A 83 -4.17 -20.62 -0.13
CA PRO A 83 -3.75 -20.51 -1.52
C PRO A 83 -4.14 -19.17 -2.13
N PHE A 84 -3.32 -18.67 -3.05
CA PHE A 84 -3.60 -17.44 -3.78
C PHE A 84 -4.83 -17.62 -4.69
N LEU A 85 -5.81 -16.73 -4.51
CA LEU A 85 -6.92 -16.54 -5.43
C LEU A 85 -6.62 -15.35 -6.36
N THR A 86 -6.65 -15.59 -7.65
CA THR A 86 -6.39 -14.57 -8.68
C THR A 86 -7.66 -14.27 -9.45
N ILE A 87 -7.91 -13.00 -9.78
CA ILE A 87 -9.00 -12.57 -10.65
C ILE A 87 -8.39 -11.79 -11.80
N THR A 88 -8.67 -12.21 -13.04
CA THR A 88 -8.17 -11.57 -14.26
C THR A 88 -9.32 -11.27 -15.23
N PRO A 89 -9.36 -10.08 -15.83
CA PRO A 89 -10.36 -9.75 -16.84
C PRO A 89 -10.15 -10.56 -18.12
N ALA A 90 -11.24 -10.97 -18.76
CA ALA A 90 -11.24 -11.76 -20.00
C ALA A 90 -12.43 -11.36 -20.90
N GLY A 91 -12.29 -10.25 -21.62
CA GLY A 91 -13.36 -9.70 -22.47
C GLY A 91 -14.56 -9.27 -21.63
N LEU A 92 -15.73 -9.86 -21.90
CA LEU A 92 -16.98 -9.64 -21.14
C LEU A 92 -17.08 -10.52 -19.88
N ASN A 93 -16.02 -11.27 -19.56
CA ASN A 93 -15.97 -12.17 -18.43
C ASN A 93 -14.81 -11.80 -17.50
N VAL A 94 -14.83 -12.39 -16.31
CA VAL A 94 -13.66 -12.48 -15.43
C VAL A 94 -13.32 -13.94 -15.19
N ILE A 95 -12.02 -14.22 -15.16
CA ILE A 95 -11.46 -15.53 -14.86
C ILE A 95 -10.94 -15.48 -13.44
N ILE A 96 -11.43 -16.40 -12.62
CA ILE A 96 -11.04 -16.61 -11.24
C ILE A 96 -10.23 -17.89 -11.18
N SER A 97 -9.02 -17.84 -10.64
CA SER A 97 -8.12 -19.00 -10.63
C SER A 97 -7.39 -19.20 -9.31
N TRP A 98 -7.16 -20.46 -8.96
CA TRP A 98 -6.39 -20.86 -7.78
C TRP A 98 -5.67 -22.21 -7.99
N PRO A 99 -4.58 -22.50 -7.27
CA PRO A 99 -3.81 -23.74 -7.44
C PRO A 99 -4.64 -25.01 -7.20
N VAL A 100 -4.43 -26.06 -8.02
CA VAL A 100 -5.08 -27.37 -7.82
C VAL A 100 -4.65 -28.09 -6.53
N SER A 101 -3.50 -27.72 -5.97
CA SER A 101 -3.02 -28.20 -4.66
C SER A 101 -3.94 -27.79 -3.50
N SER A 102 -4.90 -26.91 -3.74
CA SER A 102 -5.87 -26.39 -2.76
C SER A 102 -7.08 -27.31 -2.58
N THR A 103 -6.86 -28.62 -2.41
CA THR A 103 -7.89 -29.67 -2.56
C THR A 103 -9.07 -29.59 -1.60
N THR A 104 -8.92 -28.93 -0.45
CA THR A 104 -9.99 -28.76 0.54
C THR A 104 -10.71 -27.43 0.44
N PHE A 105 -10.20 -26.48 -0.35
CA PHE A 105 -10.80 -25.15 -0.46
C PHE A 105 -11.95 -25.14 -1.46
N THR A 106 -13.01 -24.43 -1.11
CA THR A 106 -14.16 -24.17 -1.99
C THR A 106 -14.22 -22.71 -2.37
N LEU A 107 -14.55 -22.41 -3.63
CA LEU A 107 -14.78 -21.05 -4.08
C LEU A 107 -16.17 -20.58 -3.65
N GLN A 108 -16.23 -19.56 -2.80
CA GLN A 108 -17.47 -18.90 -2.41
C GLN A 108 -17.59 -17.52 -3.03
N GLN A 109 -18.84 -17.07 -3.20
CA GLN A 109 -19.19 -15.77 -3.73
C GLN A 109 -20.15 -15.02 -2.80
N ASP A 110 -20.15 -13.70 -2.88
CA ASP A 110 -21.08 -12.80 -2.22
C ASP A 110 -21.34 -11.56 -3.12
N ALA A 111 -22.50 -10.94 -3.00
CA ALA A 111 -22.84 -9.69 -3.69
C ALA A 111 -22.63 -8.46 -2.78
N ASP A 112 -22.61 -8.63 -1.46
CA ASP A 112 -22.49 -7.54 -0.50
C ASP A 112 -21.77 -7.97 0.78
N LEU A 113 -20.56 -7.43 0.99
CA LEU A 113 -19.76 -7.70 2.19
C LEU A 113 -20.38 -7.20 3.50
N ASN A 114 -21.40 -6.32 3.43
CA ASN A 114 -22.08 -5.81 4.61
C ASN A 114 -23.17 -6.77 5.12
N THR A 115 -23.58 -7.77 4.32
CA THR A 115 -24.60 -8.72 4.73
C THR A 115 -23.96 -9.87 5.53
N PRO A 116 -24.30 -10.04 6.82
CA PRO A 116 -23.72 -11.11 7.62
C PRO A 116 -24.08 -12.49 7.06
N ASN A 117 -23.10 -13.39 6.97
CA ASN A 117 -23.28 -14.79 6.57
C ASN A 117 -23.90 -15.02 5.17
N ALA A 118 -23.76 -14.07 4.24
CA ALA A 118 -24.32 -14.19 2.88
C ALA A 118 -23.46 -15.02 1.89
N TRP A 119 -22.24 -15.40 2.27
CA TRP A 119 -21.34 -16.20 1.44
C TRP A 119 -21.94 -17.56 1.09
N SER A 120 -21.95 -17.87 -0.21
CA SER A 120 -22.43 -19.15 -0.75
C SER A 120 -21.42 -19.76 -1.70
N THR A 121 -21.42 -21.09 -1.84
CA THR A 121 -20.55 -21.77 -2.82
C THR A 121 -20.93 -21.34 -4.24
N THR A 122 -19.91 -21.07 -5.05
CA THR A 122 -20.10 -20.65 -6.44
C THR A 122 -20.71 -21.80 -7.23
N GLY A 123 -21.84 -21.57 -7.92
CA GLY A 123 -22.49 -22.57 -8.78
C GLY A 123 -21.85 -22.74 -10.16
N SER A 124 -20.78 -21.99 -10.44
CA SER A 124 -20.06 -22.03 -11.71
C SER A 124 -19.21 -23.30 -11.83
N SER A 125 -19.11 -23.84 -13.05
CA SER A 125 -18.25 -24.99 -13.32
C SER A 125 -16.77 -24.64 -13.15
N VAL A 126 -16.04 -25.51 -12.48
CA VAL A 126 -14.59 -25.42 -12.34
C VAL A 126 -13.94 -26.22 -13.46
N THR A 127 -13.04 -25.59 -14.20
CA THR A 127 -12.20 -26.23 -15.21
C THR A 127 -10.76 -26.30 -14.71
N VAL A 128 -10.06 -27.40 -14.99
CA VAL A 128 -8.69 -27.60 -14.53
C VAL A 128 -7.75 -27.59 -15.73
N THR A 129 -6.75 -26.71 -15.72
CA THR A 129 -5.70 -26.70 -16.74
C THR A 129 -4.41 -26.14 -16.16
N ASN A 130 -3.26 -26.58 -16.67
CA ASN A 130 -1.94 -26.07 -16.29
C ASN A 130 -1.72 -25.92 -14.77
N GLY A 131 -2.19 -26.89 -13.97
CA GLY A 131 -2.02 -26.88 -12.51
C GLY A 131 -2.87 -25.87 -11.73
N SER A 132 -3.87 -25.24 -12.35
CA SER A 132 -4.82 -24.35 -11.68
C SER A 132 -6.27 -24.71 -11.97
N ASN A 133 -7.12 -24.47 -10.98
CA ASN A 133 -8.57 -24.41 -11.11
C ASN A 133 -8.95 -23.06 -11.72
N TYR A 134 -9.91 -23.05 -12.63
CA TYR A 134 -10.43 -21.85 -13.29
C TYR A 134 -11.95 -21.85 -13.26
N VAL A 135 -12.51 -20.70 -12.90
CA VAL A 135 -13.93 -20.39 -12.98
C VAL A 135 -14.09 -19.14 -13.84
N THR A 136 -14.91 -19.23 -14.88
CA THR A 136 -15.25 -18.07 -15.72
C THR A 136 -16.65 -17.61 -15.34
N VAL A 137 -16.78 -16.32 -15.01
CA VAL A 137 -18.08 -15.70 -14.74
C VAL A 137 -18.26 -14.44 -15.58
N PRO A 138 -19.48 -14.10 -16.00
CA PRO A 138 -19.75 -12.83 -16.68
C PRO A 138 -19.36 -11.63 -15.80
N ALA A 139 -18.77 -10.61 -16.41
CA ALA A 139 -18.57 -9.32 -15.78
C ALA A 139 -19.91 -8.57 -15.76
N THR A 140 -20.62 -8.61 -14.63
CA THR A 140 -21.92 -7.96 -14.45
C THR A 140 -21.77 -6.55 -13.87
N VAL A 141 -22.79 -5.71 -14.08
CA VAL A 141 -22.89 -4.42 -13.38
C VAL A 141 -23.09 -4.67 -11.88
N GLY A 142 -22.34 -3.96 -11.05
CA GLY A 142 -22.35 -4.11 -9.59
C GLY A 142 -21.12 -4.84 -9.05
N ASN A 143 -21.08 -5.03 -7.73
CA ASN A 143 -19.98 -5.68 -7.05
C ASN A 143 -20.25 -7.18 -6.88
N LYS A 144 -19.21 -7.99 -7.05
CA LYS A 144 -19.22 -9.41 -6.73
C LYS A 144 -17.91 -9.79 -6.10
N PHE A 145 -17.98 -10.42 -4.94
CA PHE A 145 -16.84 -10.76 -4.11
C PHE A 145 -16.62 -12.27 -4.15
N PHE A 146 -15.35 -12.68 -4.10
CA PHE A 146 -14.96 -14.09 -4.15
C PHE A 146 -13.95 -14.39 -3.05
N ARG A 147 -14.03 -15.58 -2.46
CA ARG A 147 -13.04 -16.09 -1.51
C ARG A 147 -12.86 -17.59 -1.65
N LEU A 148 -11.68 -18.08 -1.27
CA LEU A 148 -11.47 -19.50 -1.01
C LEU A 148 -11.75 -19.77 0.46
N LYS A 149 -12.64 -20.73 0.73
CA LYS A 149 -13.02 -21.13 2.08
C LYS A 149 -12.57 -22.57 2.34
N TYR A 150 -11.68 -22.73 3.32
CA TYR A 150 -11.40 -24.03 3.94
C TYR A 150 -12.65 -24.49 4.71
N PRO A 151 -12.96 -25.81 4.76
CA PRO A 151 -14.15 -26.34 5.43
C PRO A 151 -14.30 -25.86 6.88
#